data_AF-A0A5R2MSE6-F1
#
_entry.id   AF-A0A5R2MSE6-F1
#
_cell.length_a   1.000
_cell.length_b   1.000
_cell.length_c   1.000
_cell.angle_alpha   90.00
_cell.angle_beta   90.00
_cell.angle_gamma   90.00
#
_symmetry.space_group_name_H-M   'P 1'
#
loop_
_entity.id
_entity.type
_entity.pdbx_description
1 polymer ?
#
loop_
_entity_poly.entity_id
_entity_poly.type
_entity_poly.pdbx_seq_one_letter_code
_entity_poly.pdbx_strand_id
1 'polypeptide(L)'
;AGSGIPIVFAAVTDPVAAKLVPSWDSGDEGMTGASDLQDVAAVMAFTKKLLPNAKRFGVPYNPGEANDVALVEKIKAAAPAAGFEVVEVGIDNV
;
A
#
# COMPACT_ATOMS: atom_id res chain seq x y z
N ALA A 1 -5.74 16.57 14.60
CA ALA A 1 -4.74 17.64 14.81
C ALA A 1 -5.41 18.80 15.55
N GLY A 2 -4.76 19.41 16.55
CA GLY A 2 -5.31 20.58 17.27
C GLY A 2 -5.31 20.53 18.80
N SER A 3 -4.93 19.40 19.43
CA SER A 3 -4.80 19.30 20.90
C SER A 3 -3.41 19.67 21.43
N GLY A 4 -2.43 19.96 20.55
CA GLY A 4 -1.03 20.17 20.91
C GLY A 4 -0.27 18.90 21.32
N ILE A 5 -0.92 17.73 21.27
CA ILE A 5 -0.30 16.44 21.59
C ILE A 5 0.43 15.92 20.35
N PRO A 6 1.75 15.65 20.42
CA PRO A 6 2.46 15.02 19.32
C PRO A 6 1.91 13.62 19.02
N ILE A 7 1.71 13.33 17.75
CA ILE A 7 1.22 12.04 17.25
C ILE A 7 2.36 11.31 16.54
N VAL A 8 2.60 10.08 16.96
CA VAL A 8 3.53 9.16 16.29
C VAL A 8 2.74 7.98 15.77
N PHE A 9 2.56 7.87 14.46
CA PHE A 9 1.87 6.72 13.85
C PHE A 9 2.82 5.53 13.63
N ALA A 10 2.25 4.34 13.58
CA ALA A 10 2.93 3.10 13.24
C ALA A 10 2.05 2.30 12.26
N ALA A 11 2.68 1.46 11.43
CA ALA A 11 1.99 0.57 10.48
C ALA A 11 1.00 1.32 9.56
N VAL A 12 1.47 2.41 8.95
CA VAL A 12 0.71 3.17 7.94
C VAL A 12 1.35 2.97 6.58
N THR A 13 0.63 2.36 5.64
CA THR A 13 1.15 2.01 4.31
C THR A 13 1.56 3.24 3.49
N ASP A 14 0.74 4.28 3.43
CA ASP A 14 1.08 5.49 2.70
C ASP A 14 0.58 6.72 3.47
N PRO A 15 1.45 7.33 4.31
CA PRO A 15 1.04 8.42 5.19
C PRO A 15 0.76 9.72 4.42
N VAL A 16 1.28 9.85 3.18
CA VAL A 16 0.97 10.99 2.31
C VAL A 16 -0.42 10.83 1.70
N ALA A 17 -0.73 9.66 1.14
CA ALA A 17 -2.06 9.38 0.59
C ALA A 17 -3.16 9.43 1.67
N ALA A 18 -2.83 8.99 2.90
CA ALA A 18 -3.71 9.11 4.07
C ALA A 18 -3.81 10.54 4.62
N LYS A 19 -3.07 11.52 4.07
CA LYS A 19 -3.03 12.93 4.49
C LYS A 19 -2.58 13.12 5.94
N LEU A 20 -1.67 12.26 6.42
CA LEU A 20 -1.05 12.36 7.74
C LEU A 20 0.26 13.15 7.71
N VAL A 21 0.95 13.20 6.57
CA VAL A 21 2.19 13.98 6.40
C VAL A 21 2.21 14.63 5.01
N PRO A 22 2.92 15.76 4.83
CA PRO A 22 2.97 16.44 3.54
C PRO A 22 3.82 15.71 2.50
N SER A 23 4.82 14.93 2.93
CA SER A 23 5.72 14.21 2.03
C SER A 23 6.40 13.02 2.73
N TRP A 24 7.12 12.20 1.96
CA TRP A 24 7.96 11.13 2.51
C TRP A 24 9.24 11.64 3.20
N ASP A 25 9.67 12.86 2.86
CA ASP A 25 10.91 13.46 3.39
C ASP A 25 10.67 14.27 4.68
N SER A 26 9.41 14.59 5.00
CA SER A 26 9.06 15.44 6.14
C SER A 26 7.73 15.07 6.78
N GLY A 27 7.70 15.04 8.11
CA GLY A 27 6.46 14.99 8.90
C GLY A 27 5.63 16.29 8.80
N ASP A 28 4.48 16.30 9.48
CA ASP A 28 3.61 17.48 9.62
C ASP A 28 3.78 18.13 11.01
N GLU A 29 3.12 19.27 11.23
CA GLU A 29 3.11 19.95 12.53
C GLU A 29 2.54 19.04 13.63
N GLY A 30 3.43 18.52 14.49
CA GLY A 30 3.08 17.63 15.59
C GLY A 30 2.74 16.20 15.17
N MET A 31 3.06 15.78 13.94
CA MET A 31 2.75 14.44 13.46
C MET A 31 3.89 13.83 12.62
N THR A 32 4.32 12.63 12.98
CA THR A 32 5.31 11.83 12.25
C THR A 32 5.07 10.35 12.53
N GLY A 33 5.91 9.45 12.03
CA GLY A 33 5.77 8.03 12.31
C GLY A 33 6.58 7.11 11.39
N ALA A 34 6.19 5.84 11.39
CA ALA A 34 6.81 4.80 10.58
C ALA A 34 5.78 4.13 9.66
N SER A 35 6.21 3.92 8.42
CA SER A 35 5.44 3.18 7.41
C SER A 35 5.83 1.71 7.37
N ASP A 36 4.86 0.86 7.06
CA ASP A 36 5.03 -0.56 6.74
C ASP A 36 4.89 -0.85 5.23
N LEU A 37 5.06 0.18 4.39
CA LEU A 37 4.99 0.04 2.94
C LEU A 37 5.92 -1.07 2.44
N GLN A 38 5.34 -2.05 1.75
CA GLN A 38 6.08 -3.16 1.17
C GLN A 38 6.84 -2.74 -0.08
N ASP A 39 8.00 -3.36 -0.31
CA ASP A 39 8.62 -3.38 -1.64
C ASP A 39 7.79 -4.30 -2.55
N VAL A 40 6.79 -3.71 -3.20
CA VAL A 40 5.85 -4.43 -4.06
C VAL A 40 6.58 -5.08 -5.25
N ALA A 41 7.63 -4.44 -5.78
CA ALA A 41 8.40 -5.01 -6.88
C ALA A 41 9.13 -6.28 -6.45
N ALA A 42 9.71 -6.29 -5.24
CA ALA A 42 10.32 -7.48 -4.67
C ALA A 42 9.31 -8.60 -4.43
N VAL A 43 8.09 -8.27 -3.94
CA VAL A 43 7.01 -9.26 -3.76
C VAL A 43 6.61 -9.89 -5.11
N MET A 44 6.44 -9.08 -6.16
CA MET A 44 6.12 -9.58 -7.51
C MET A 44 7.24 -10.45 -8.08
N ALA A 45 8.50 -10.02 -7.96
CA ALA A 45 9.66 -10.78 -8.42
C ALA A 45 9.79 -12.12 -7.68
N PHE A 46 9.59 -12.13 -6.36
CA PHE A 46 9.59 -13.35 -5.57
C PHE A 46 8.43 -14.28 -5.95
N THR A 47 7.23 -13.73 -6.14
CA THR A 47 6.06 -14.50 -6.60
C THR A 47 6.34 -15.19 -7.93
N LYS A 48 6.97 -14.49 -8.89
CA LYS A 48 7.33 -15.08 -10.19
C LYS A 48 8.35 -16.19 -10.07
N LYS A 49 9.30 -16.09 -9.13
CA LYS A 49 10.25 -17.18 -8.84
C LYS A 49 9.54 -18.42 -8.29
N LEU A 50 8.57 -18.22 -7.40
CA LEU A 50 7.83 -19.32 -6.77
C LEU A 50 6.81 -19.96 -7.72
N LEU A 51 6.12 -19.15 -8.52
CA LEU A 51 5.04 -19.54 -9.42
C LEU A 51 5.34 -19.06 -10.86
N PRO A 52 6.33 -19.66 -11.55
CA PRO A 52 6.83 -19.15 -12.82
C PRO A 52 5.78 -19.12 -13.94
N ASN A 53 4.79 -20.00 -13.87
CA ASN A 53 3.74 -20.13 -14.89
C ASN A 53 2.47 -19.32 -14.57
N ALA A 54 2.38 -18.71 -13.39
CA ALA A 54 1.25 -17.88 -13.04
C ALA A 54 1.20 -16.62 -13.93
N LYS A 55 -0.01 -16.23 -14.34
CA LYS A 55 -0.29 -15.12 -15.25
C LYS A 55 -1.16 -14.02 -14.63
N ARG A 56 -1.98 -14.39 -13.65
CA ARG A 56 -2.93 -13.49 -12.98
C ARG A 56 -2.62 -13.45 -11.50
N PHE A 57 -2.62 -12.26 -10.91
CA PHE A 57 -2.41 -12.02 -9.50
C PHE A 57 -3.71 -11.46 -8.90
N GLY A 58 -4.43 -12.30 -8.16
CA GLY A 58 -5.69 -11.92 -7.53
C GLY A 58 -5.44 -11.18 -6.21
N VAL A 59 -6.11 -10.04 -6.02
CA VAL A 59 -5.96 -9.20 -4.81
C VAL A 59 -7.33 -8.90 -4.22
N PRO A 60 -7.77 -9.66 -3.21
CA PRO A 60 -8.86 -9.25 -2.33
C PRO A 60 -8.43 -8.01 -1.54
N TYR A 61 -9.25 -6.97 -1.49
CA TYR A 61 -8.95 -5.74 -0.74
C TYR A 61 -10.24 -5.07 -0.23
N ASN A 62 -10.15 -4.28 0.84
CA ASN A 62 -11.27 -3.49 1.34
C ASN A 62 -11.29 -2.10 0.66
N PRO A 63 -12.30 -1.78 -0.18
CA PRO A 63 -12.37 -0.48 -0.86
C PRO A 63 -12.64 0.70 0.09
N GLY A 64 -13.10 0.43 1.32
CA GLY A 64 -13.28 1.43 2.37
C GLY A 64 -12.00 1.83 3.10
N GLU A 65 -10.88 1.12 2.88
CA GLU A 65 -9.62 1.35 3.56
C GLU A 65 -8.58 1.99 2.64
N ALA A 66 -8.12 3.20 3.01
CA ALA A 66 -7.17 3.97 2.21
C ALA A 66 -5.81 3.25 2.02
N ASN A 67 -5.36 2.51 3.04
CA ASN A 67 -4.17 1.66 2.99
C ASN A 67 -4.29 0.57 1.91
N ASP A 68 -5.43 -0.10 1.84
CA ASP A 68 -5.70 -1.17 0.89
C ASP A 68 -5.76 -0.64 -0.55
N VAL A 69 -6.50 0.46 -0.76
CA VAL A 69 -6.57 1.12 -2.07
C VAL A 69 -5.17 1.55 -2.53
N ALA A 70 -4.38 2.17 -1.66
CA ALA A 70 -3.02 2.59 -1.99
C ALA A 70 -2.11 1.40 -2.34
N LEU A 71 -2.24 0.26 -1.65
CA LEU A 71 -1.46 -0.93 -1.92
C LEU A 71 -1.85 -1.58 -3.26
N VAL A 72 -3.15 -1.70 -3.54
CA VAL A 72 -3.66 -2.26 -4.81
C VAL A 72 -3.15 -1.46 -6.01
N GLU A 73 -3.16 -0.13 -5.94
CA GLU A 73 -2.64 0.72 -7.01
C GLU A 73 -1.13 0.52 -7.24
N LYS A 74 -0.34 0.36 -6.16
CA LYS A 74 1.10 0.03 -6.27
C LYS A 74 1.32 -1.36 -6.87
N ILE A 75 0.48 -2.34 -6.52
CA ILE A 75 0.52 -3.70 -7.12
C ILE A 75 0.20 -3.62 -8.62
N LYS A 76 -0.85 -2.89 -9.01
CA LYS A 76 -1.21 -2.68 -10.42
C LYS A 76 -0.10 -2.03 -11.23
N ALA A 77 0.64 -1.10 -10.64
CA ALA A 77 1.79 -0.47 -11.29
C ALA A 77 2.99 -1.43 -11.44
N ALA A 78 3.31 -2.24 -10.43
CA ALA A 78 4.53 -3.06 -10.40
C ALA A 78 4.38 -4.44 -11.07
N ALA A 79 3.20 -5.07 -10.96
CA ALA A 79 2.95 -6.43 -11.40
C ALA A 79 3.20 -6.71 -12.91
N PRO A 80 2.91 -5.77 -13.84
CA PRO A 80 3.17 -6.00 -15.27
C PRO A 80 4.64 -6.27 -15.58
N ALA A 81 5.58 -5.63 -14.86
CA ALA A 81 7.01 -5.84 -15.04
C ALA A 81 7.45 -7.27 -14.66
N ALA A 82 6.69 -7.94 -13.79
CA ALA A 82 6.89 -9.36 -13.43
C ALA A 82 6.07 -10.33 -14.30
N GLY A 83 5.32 -9.83 -15.28
CA GLY A 83 4.50 -10.62 -16.19
C GLY A 83 3.17 -11.09 -15.58
N PHE A 84 2.64 -10.34 -14.62
CA PHE A 84 1.32 -10.59 -14.03
C PHE A 84 0.29 -9.56 -14.51
N GLU A 85 -0.90 -10.04 -14.85
CA GLU A 85 -2.13 -9.25 -14.91
C GLU A 85 -2.74 -9.20 -13.50
N VAL A 86 -3.12 -8.02 -13.02
CA VAL A 86 -3.74 -7.87 -11.69
C VAL A 86 -5.25 -7.99 -11.79
N VAL A 87 -5.83 -8.75 -10.88
CA VAL A 87 -7.28 -8.91 -10.74
C VAL A 87 -7.66 -8.46 -9.33
N GLU A 88 -8.09 -7.21 -9.20
CA GLU A 88 -8.57 -6.69 -7.92
C GLU A 88 -9.99 -7.19 -7.63
N VAL A 89 -10.25 -7.52 -6.36
CA VAL A 89 -11.56 -7.96 -5.88
C VAL A 89 -11.87 -7.16 -4.62
N GLY A 90 -12.80 -6.19 -4.76
CA GLY A 90 -13.32 -5.46 -3.61
C GLY A 90 -14.09 -6.42 -2.69
N ILE A 91 -13.75 -6.42 -1.41
CA ILE A 91 -14.42 -7.16 -0.34
C ILE A 91 -15.02 -6.13 0.60
N ASP A 92 -16.34 -6.01 0.57
CA ASP A 92 -17.13 -5.24 1.52
C ASP A 92 -18.21 -6.12 2.15
N ASN A 93 -18.86 -5.64 3.20
CA ASN A 93 -19.87 -6.39 3.95
C ASN A 93 -21.26 -6.32 3.30
N VAL A 94 -21.34 -6.15 1.98
CA VAL A 94 -22.62 -6.01 1.24
C VAL A 94 -22.98 -7.31 0.52
#